data_AF-A0A8T4P4E1-F1
#
_entry.id   AF-A0A8T4P4E1-F1
#
_cell.length_a   1.000
_cell.length_b   1.000
_cell.length_c   1.000
_cell.angle_alpha   90.00
_cell.angle_beta   90.00
_cell.angle_gamma   90.00
#
_symmetry.space_group_name_H-M   'P 1'
#
loop_
_entity.id
_entity.type
_entity.pdbx_description
1 polymer ?
#
loop_
_entity_poly.entity_id
_entity_poly.type
_entity_poly.pdbx_seq_one_letter_code
_entity_poly.pdbx_strand_id
1 'polypeptide(L)'
;MPQKDKFKILVAGKDHKLSEGLVKKLESGDYDVEQAVNGKTALEKAMPNLSNNGFSPYDLIIYDSELTDLSFSAFLERVKVEDKYLPILVTGPENTELASMAVNAGALHYISKSRQDIIEVLTDHILKRLTLSADVGEVTVIHIGNSASSFDDKYQGLNNLERAIEVCIEHKRLGGKLIITTGDGVFGETQRRYLRHHENAGSVKKSFNGRIKQAVEINTKNIYLLFKGAAQYISPDDFVRVSDELLKNKIALVPFPPVPVYRKYNIPFDDPAVRSISISEFYRAKRLIILGDIAGGGLYSYDHHKGFEGGAETWLMEQKDNIIYKNTILASGLLEGYNGTDAKDGKGYSLLTERAISYFLEKTESLQEIVVVPIDPHQMFVRDPDLSEELGWRHVVNKDLKFISLQKQLEGAFKGECPYGVKILRPYPSEKPRIEEKTDHQIIREDIFKKIF
;
A
#
# COMPACT_ATOMS: atom_id res chain seq x y z
N MET A 1 8.96 -13.93 -20.79
CA MET A 1 7.90 -13.15 -20.12
C MET A 1 7.43 -13.97 -18.94
N PRO A 2 7.41 -13.44 -17.70
CA PRO A 2 6.85 -14.18 -16.59
C PRO A 2 5.38 -14.48 -16.89
N GLN A 3 4.98 -15.74 -16.71
CA GLN A 3 3.60 -16.19 -16.88
C GLN A 3 2.73 -15.29 -15.99
N LYS A 4 1.69 -14.65 -16.55
CA LYS A 4 0.74 -13.90 -15.71
C LYS A 4 0.14 -14.91 -14.74
N ASP A 5 0.35 -14.72 -13.45
CA ASP A 5 -0.33 -15.51 -12.42
C ASP A 5 -1.84 -15.44 -12.69
N LYS A 6 -2.44 -16.61 -12.94
CA LYS A 6 -3.86 -16.73 -13.28
C LYS A 6 -4.71 -16.36 -12.06
N PHE A 7 -5.85 -15.73 -12.32
CA PHE A 7 -6.82 -15.39 -11.29
C PHE A 7 -7.39 -16.68 -10.66
N LYS A 8 -7.29 -16.81 -9.33
CA LYS A 8 -7.55 -18.07 -8.60
C LYS A 8 -8.96 -18.13 -8.06
N ILE A 9 -9.70 -19.20 -8.40
CA ILE A 9 -11.11 -19.38 -8.02
C ILE A 9 -11.28 -20.71 -7.27
N LEU A 10 -11.90 -20.66 -6.09
CA LEU A 10 -12.35 -21.87 -5.38
C LEU A 10 -13.83 -22.10 -5.67
N VAL A 11 -14.19 -23.27 -6.20
CA VAL A 11 -15.57 -23.69 -6.44
C VAL A 11 -15.96 -24.78 -5.45
N ALA A 12 -16.91 -24.48 -4.57
CA ALA A 12 -17.45 -25.42 -3.59
C ALA A 12 -18.87 -25.85 -3.99
N GLY A 13 -19.07 -27.13 -4.30
CA GLY A 13 -20.36 -27.64 -4.79
C GLY A 13 -20.50 -29.16 -4.70
N LYS A 14 -21.75 -29.62 -4.57
CA LYS A 14 -22.11 -31.04 -4.40
C LYS A 14 -22.35 -31.79 -5.71
N ASP A 15 -22.89 -31.09 -6.71
CA ASP A 15 -23.20 -31.68 -8.00
C ASP A 15 -21.96 -31.69 -8.89
N HIS A 16 -21.29 -32.84 -8.94
CA HIS A 16 -20.12 -33.07 -9.78
C HIS A 16 -20.34 -32.64 -11.24
N LYS A 17 -21.55 -32.74 -11.80
CA LYS A 17 -21.79 -32.38 -13.21
C LYS A 17 -21.88 -30.87 -13.40
N LEU A 18 -22.60 -30.17 -12.52
CA LEU A 18 -22.68 -28.70 -12.55
C LEU A 18 -21.33 -28.07 -12.18
N SER A 19 -20.64 -28.60 -11.18
CA SER A 19 -19.32 -28.12 -10.78
C SER A 19 -18.27 -28.40 -11.86
N GLU A 20 -18.24 -29.59 -12.47
CA GLU A 20 -17.33 -29.88 -13.58
C GLU A 20 -17.60 -29.01 -14.81
N GLY A 21 -18.86 -28.75 -15.14
CA GLY A 21 -19.23 -27.88 -16.26
C GLY A 21 -18.75 -26.44 -16.03
N LEU A 22 -18.98 -25.90 -14.83
CA LEU A 22 -18.52 -24.57 -14.44
C LEU A 22 -16.98 -24.49 -14.43
N VAL A 23 -16.33 -25.49 -13.85
CA VAL A 23 -14.86 -25.53 -13.73
C VAL A 23 -14.21 -25.61 -15.11
N LYS A 24 -14.65 -26.52 -15.99
CA LYS A 24 -14.11 -26.63 -17.35
C LYS A 24 -14.23 -25.32 -18.13
N LYS A 25 -15.39 -24.66 -18.03
CA LYS A 25 -15.59 -23.37 -18.70
C LYS A 25 -14.72 -22.27 -18.06
N LEU A 26 -14.56 -22.22 -16.74
CA LEU A 26 -13.66 -21.27 -16.06
C LEU A 26 -12.19 -21.51 -16.45
N GLU A 27 -11.72 -22.75 -16.44
CA GLU A 27 -10.37 -23.12 -16.88
C GLU A 27 -10.14 -22.73 -18.35
N SER A 28 -11.17 -22.86 -19.22
CA SER A 28 -11.11 -22.40 -20.60
C SER A 28 -11.01 -20.87 -20.73
N GLY A 29 -11.46 -20.13 -19.71
CA GLY A 29 -11.30 -18.69 -19.57
C GLY A 29 -9.95 -18.24 -19.00
N ASP A 30 -8.98 -19.15 -18.93
CA ASP A 30 -7.63 -18.93 -18.38
C ASP A 30 -7.59 -18.62 -16.87
N TYR A 31 -8.55 -19.15 -16.11
CA TYR A 31 -8.57 -19.09 -14.65
C TYR A 31 -7.89 -20.33 -14.03
N ASP A 32 -7.32 -20.15 -12.84
CA ASP A 32 -6.81 -21.24 -12.00
C ASP A 32 -7.93 -21.65 -11.04
N VAL A 33 -8.51 -22.84 -11.22
CA VAL A 33 -9.74 -23.24 -10.55
C VAL A 33 -9.47 -24.46 -9.67
N GLU A 34 -9.77 -24.32 -8.39
CA GLU A 34 -9.72 -25.44 -7.45
C GLU A 34 -11.14 -25.82 -7.01
N GLN A 35 -11.41 -27.13 -6.86
CA GLN A 35 -12.72 -27.63 -6.43
C GLN A 35 -12.71 -28.09 -4.97
N ALA A 36 -13.83 -27.89 -4.28
CA ALA A 36 -14.14 -28.47 -2.98
C ALA A 36 -15.52 -29.18 -3.03
N VAL A 37 -15.55 -30.45 -2.66
CA VAL A 37 -16.77 -31.28 -2.74
C VAL A 37 -17.74 -31.07 -1.56
N ASN A 38 -17.30 -30.34 -0.53
CA ASN A 38 -18.07 -30.07 0.68
C ASN A 38 -17.62 -28.76 1.34
N GLY A 39 -18.43 -28.24 2.25
CA GLY A 39 -18.20 -26.96 2.91
C GLY A 39 -16.98 -26.94 3.84
N LYS A 40 -16.66 -28.05 4.51
CA LYS A 40 -15.47 -28.17 5.37
C LYS A 40 -14.17 -28.09 4.57
N THR A 41 -14.06 -28.85 3.50
CA THR A 41 -12.90 -28.81 2.59
C THR A 41 -12.78 -27.44 1.92
N ALA A 42 -13.90 -26.79 1.58
CA ALA A 42 -13.87 -25.43 1.06
C ALA A 42 -13.28 -24.46 2.08
N LEU A 43 -13.64 -24.59 3.36
CA LEU A 43 -13.13 -23.74 4.43
C LEU A 43 -11.63 -23.97 4.68
N GLU A 44 -11.20 -25.23 4.73
CA GLU A 44 -9.78 -25.61 4.87
C GLU A 44 -8.92 -25.02 3.75
N LYS A 45 -9.42 -25.09 2.50
CA LYS A 45 -8.75 -24.52 1.34
C LYS A 45 -8.75 -22.99 1.36
N ALA A 46 -9.89 -22.38 1.69
CA ALA A 46 -10.05 -20.92 1.74
C ALA A 46 -9.14 -20.27 2.80
N MET A 47 -8.78 -21.03 3.85
CA MET A 47 -8.02 -20.59 5.00
C MET A 47 -6.71 -21.39 5.20
N PRO A 48 -5.81 -21.53 4.21
CA PRO A 48 -4.55 -22.22 4.45
C PRO A 48 -3.69 -21.37 5.39
N ASN A 49 -2.76 -22.01 6.11
CA ASN A 49 -1.88 -21.41 7.10
C ASN A 49 -1.09 -20.19 6.56
N LEU A 50 -1.72 -19.01 6.56
CA LEU A 50 -1.24 -17.62 6.68
C LEU A 50 0.01 -17.15 5.94
N SER A 51 0.52 -17.90 4.97
CA SER A 51 1.71 -17.52 4.19
C SER A 51 1.48 -16.26 3.32
N ASN A 52 0.23 -15.87 3.06
CA ASN A 52 -0.13 -14.76 2.19
C ASN A 52 -0.58 -13.48 2.94
N ASN A 53 0.20 -13.04 3.93
CA ASN A 53 -0.05 -11.80 4.70
C ASN A 53 -1.47 -11.65 5.30
N GLY A 54 -2.08 -12.77 5.68
CA GLY A 54 -3.43 -12.80 6.25
C GLY A 54 -4.53 -12.56 5.23
N PHE A 55 -4.38 -13.04 4.00
CA PHE A 55 -5.43 -13.15 3.00
C PHE A 55 -5.56 -14.58 2.49
N SER A 56 -6.75 -14.93 1.99
CA SER A 56 -6.97 -16.18 1.26
C SER A 56 -6.08 -16.24 0.01
N PRO A 57 -5.62 -17.43 -0.42
CA PRO A 57 -4.90 -17.58 -1.68
C PRO A 57 -5.80 -17.44 -2.91
N TYR A 58 -7.12 -17.41 -2.72
CA TYR A 58 -8.09 -17.27 -3.79
C TYR A 58 -8.50 -15.81 -4.00
N ASP A 59 -8.76 -15.45 -5.25
CA ASP A 59 -9.30 -14.15 -5.61
C ASP A 59 -10.83 -14.11 -5.52
N LEU A 60 -11.46 -15.27 -5.65
CA LEU A 60 -12.90 -15.47 -5.59
C LEU A 60 -13.24 -16.86 -5.06
N ILE A 61 -14.30 -16.94 -4.25
CA ILE A 61 -14.94 -18.21 -3.90
C ILE A 61 -16.34 -18.25 -4.49
N ILE A 62 -16.71 -19.37 -5.11
CA ILE A 62 -18.07 -19.71 -5.51
C ILE A 62 -18.55 -20.82 -4.58
N TYR A 63 -19.55 -20.53 -3.76
CA TYR A 63 -20.03 -21.43 -2.72
C TYR A 63 -21.48 -21.84 -2.98
N ASP A 64 -21.75 -23.13 -3.05
CA ASP A 64 -23.10 -23.66 -3.20
C ASP A 64 -23.84 -23.67 -1.85
N SER A 65 -24.97 -22.95 -1.77
CA SER A 65 -25.82 -22.88 -0.57
C SER A 65 -26.48 -24.20 -0.19
N GLU A 66 -26.49 -25.18 -1.09
CA GLU A 66 -27.07 -26.52 -0.85
C GLU A 66 -26.07 -27.51 -0.22
N LEU A 67 -24.84 -27.07 0.10
CA LEU A 67 -23.90 -27.83 0.91
C LEU A 67 -24.43 -28.01 2.34
N THR A 68 -24.47 -29.25 2.82
CA THR A 68 -25.16 -29.60 4.08
C THR A 68 -24.22 -29.77 5.27
N ASP A 69 -22.92 -29.97 5.02
CA ASP A 69 -21.93 -30.23 6.07
C ASP A 69 -21.45 -28.95 6.78
N LEU A 70 -21.63 -27.79 6.14
CA LEU A 70 -21.43 -26.46 6.68
C LEU A 70 -22.41 -25.53 5.97
N SER A 71 -23.22 -24.77 6.72
CA SER A 71 -24.12 -23.80 6.09
C SER A 71 -23.32 -22.66 5.45
N PHE A 72 -23.83 -22.08 4.36
CA PHE A 72 -23.17 -20.93 3.72
C PHE A 72 -22.99 -19.75 4.68
N SER A 73 -23.93 -19.54 5.62
CA SER A 73 -23.82 -18.48 6.62
C SER A 73 -22.65 -18.70 7.58
N ALA A 74 -22.47 -19.93 8.07
CA ALA A 74 -21.35 -20.29 8.94
C ALA A 74 -20.01 -20.29 8.20
N PHE A 75 -20.01 -20.66 6.91
CA PHE A 75 -18.85 -20.52 6.03
C PHE A 75 -18.46 -19.05 5.86
N LEU A 76 -19.41 -18.19 5.47
CA LEU A 76 -19.19 -16.77 5.29
C LEU A 76 -18.67 -16.12 6.58
N GLU A 77 -19.31 -16.37 7.72
CA GLU A 77 -18.89 -15.83 9.02
C GLU A 77 -17.41 -16.14 9.31
N ARG A 78 -17.01 -17.42 9.19
CA ARG A 78 -15.62 -17.84 9.46
C ARG A 78 -14.63 -17.22 8.49
N VAL A 79 -14.95 -17.22 7.19
CA VAL A 79 -14.06 -16.65 6.17
C VAL A 79 -13.93 -15.14 6.37
N LYS A 80 -15.03 -14.43 6.67
CA LYS A 80 -15.01 -12.96 6.82
C LYS A 80 -14.35 -12.48 8.10
N VAL A 81 -14.27 -13.31 9.15
CA VAL A 81 -13.45 -13.01 10.34
C VAL A 81 -11.95 -12.96 9.99
N GLU A 82 -11.49 -13.80 9.06
CA GLU A 82 -10.08 -13.97 8.74
C GLU A 82 -9.66 -13.17 7.49
N ASP A 83 -10.53 -13.12 6.47
CA ASP A 83 -10.40 -12.32 5.26
C ASP A 83 -11.74 -11.64 4.92
N LYS A 84 -12.01 -10.52 5.60
CA LYS A 84 -13.19 -9.68 5.38
C LYS A 84 -13.39 -9.28 3.91
N TYR A 85 -12.31 -9.17 3.14
CA TYR A 85 -12.29 -8.62 1.79
C TYR A 85 -12.39 -9.68 0.69
N LEU A 86 -12.33 -10.96 1.02
CA LEU A 86 -12.47 -12.03 0.04
C LEU A 86 -13.85 -11.97 -0.65
N PRO A 87 -13.90 -11.80 -1.98
CA PRO A 87 -15.14 -11.92 -2.73
C PRO A 87 -15.68 -13.35 -2.64
N ILE A 88 -16.95 -13.48 -2.23
CA ILE A 88 -17.62 -14.79 -2.14
C ILE A 88 -18.96 -14.67 -2.86
N LEU A 89 -19.16 -15.50 -3.87
CA LEU A 89 -20.44 -15.70 -4.53
C LEU A 89 -21.12 -16.89 -3.92
N VAL A 90 -22.40 -16.72 -3.60
CA VAL A 90 -23.24 -17.83 -3.18
C VAL A 90 -24.10 -18.24 -4.36
N THR A 91 -24.19 -19.54 -4.64
CA THR A 91 -25.07 -20.09 -5.67
C THR A 91 -26.14 -20.95 -5.02
N GLY A 92 -27.32 -21.06 -5.63
CA GLY A 92 -28.38 -21.87 -5.04
C GLY A 92 -29.71 -21.79 -5.80
N PRO A 93 -30.80 -22.29 -5.20
CA PRO A 93 -32.13 -22.23 -5.80
C PRO A 93 -32.63 -20.79 -5.91
N GLU A 94 -33.69 -20.59 -6.70
CA GLU A 94 -34.33 -19.29 -6.82
C GLU A 94 -35.08 -18.93 -5.53
N ASN A 95 -34.39 -18.26 -4.61
CA ASN A 95 -34.95 -17.93 -3.31
C ASN A 95 -34.45 -16.55 -2.84
N THR A 96 -35.35 -15.58 -2.80
CA THR A 96 -35.07 -14.20 -2.39
C THR A 96 -34.62 -14.10 -0.93
N GLU A 97 -35.16 -14.92 -0.03
CA GLU A 97 -34.76 -14.93 1.38
C GLU A 97 -33.33 -15.43 1.54
N LEU A 98 -32.98 -16.54 0.87
CA LEU A 98 -31.61 -17.06 0.85
C LEU A 98 -30.63 -16.05 0.24
N ALA A 99 -31.04 -15.38 -0.85
CA ALA A 99 -30.24 -14.33 -1.47
C ALA A 99 -29.99 -13.16 -0.51
N SER A 100 -31.03 -12.69 0.18
CA SER A 100 -30.92 -11.63 1.19
C SER A 100 -30.04 -12.06 2.36
N MET A 101 -30.17 -13.30 2.84
CA MET A 101 -29.35 -13.85 3.91
C MET A 101 -27.87 -13.92 3.51
N ALA A 102 -27.57 -14.36 2.28
CA ALA A 102 -26.21 -14.43 1.76
C ALA A 102 -25.55 -13.04 1.69
N VAL A 103 -26.25 -12.05 1.14
CA VAL A 103 -25.74 -10.67 1.04
C VAL A 103 -25.54 -10.07 2.43
N ASN A 104 -26.50 -10.25 3.36
CA ASN A 104 -26.37 -9.76 4.73
C ASN A 104 -25.22 -10.43 5.51
N ALA A 105 -24.89 -11.68 5.17
CA ALA A 105 -23.73 -12.40 5.71
C ALA A 105 -22.39 -12.00 5.03
N GLY A 106 -22.40 -11.07 4.08
CA GLY A 106 -21.20 -10.53 3.44
C GLY A 106 -20.81 -11.20 2.12
N ALA A 107 -21.70 -11.98 1.49
CA ALA A 107 -21.49 -12.42 0.12
C ALA A 107 -21.49 -11.22 -0.84
N LEU A 108 -20.62 -11.28 -1.86
CA LEU A 108 -20.56 -10.29 -2.92
C LEU A 108 -21.86 -10.31 -3.75
N HIS A 109 -22.38 -11.51 -4.03
CA HIS A 109 -23.62 -11.71 -4.77
C HIS A 109 -24.19 -13.11 -4.49
N TYR A 110 -25.51 -13.25 -4.64
CA TYR A 110 -26.20 -14.54 -4.78
C TYR A 110 -26.61 -14.80 -6.23
N ILE A 111 -26.33 -15.97 -6.78
CA ILE A 111 -26.67 -16.36 -8.15
C ILE A 111 -27.62 -17.56 -8.11
N SER A 112 -28.82 -17.38 -8.67
CA SER A 112 -29.77 -18.50 -8.82
C SER A 112 -29.33 -19.44 -9.94
N LYS A 113 -29.24 -20.74 -9.63
CA LYS A 113 -28.98 -21.81 -10.60
C LYS A 113 -30.07 -21.92 -11.68
N SER A 114 -31.30 -21.45 -11.40
CA SER A 114 -32.43 -21.48 -12.34
C SER A 114 -32.39 -20.37 -13.39
N ARG A 115 -31.69 -19.26 -13.14
CA ARG A 115 -31.83 -18.00 -13.90
C ARG A 115 -30.65 -17.64 -14.80
N GLN A 116 -29.46 -18.22 -14.63
CA GLN A 116 -28.25 -17.71 -15.29
C GLN A 116 -27.17 -18.77 -15.57
N ASP A 117 -26.43 -18.56 -16.67
CA ASP A 117 -25.07 -19.10 -16.83
C ASP A 117 -24.19 -18.32 -15.84
N ILE A 118 -23.80 -18.97 -14.73
CA ILE A 118 -22.95 -18.40 -13.67
C ILE A 118 -21.73 -17.68 -14.26
N ILE A 119 -21.28 -18.12 -15.44
CA ILE A 119 -20.15 -17.57 -16.17
C ILE A 119 -20.41 -16.18 -16.75
N GLU A 120 -21.61 -15.89 -17.24
CA GLU A 120 -21.92 -14.54 -17.70
C GLU A 120 -21.80 -13.54 -16.54
N VAL A 121 -22.36 -13.88 -15.38
CA VAL A 121 -22.26 -13.04 -14.17
C VAL A 121 -20.80 -12.88 -13.72
N LEU A 122 -20.03 -13.98 -13.72
CA LEU A 122 -18.60 -13.94 -13.40
C LEU A 122 -17.85 -13.02 -14.36
N THR A 123 -18.02 -13.20 -15.66
CA THR A 123 -17.24 -12.53 -16.69
C THR A 123 -17.63 -11.05 -16.83
N ASP A 124 -18.93 -10.75 -16.85
CA ASP A 124 -19.43 -9.41 -17.10
C ASP A 124 -19.51 -8.52 -15.86
N HIS A 125 -19.64 -9.07 -14.66
CA HIS A 125 -19.90 -8.25 -13.47
C HIS A 125 -18.80 -8.34 -12.43
N ILE A 126 -18.11 -9.47 -12.33
CA ILE A 126 -17.20 -9.72 -11.20
C ILE A 126 -15.76 -9.60 -11.65
N LEU A 127 -15.39 -10.24 -12.76
CA LEU A 127 -14.05 -10.18 -13.29
C LEU A 127 -13.72 -8.80 -13.85
N LYS A 128 -14.65 -8.16 -14.57
CA LYS A 128 -14.49 -6.74 -14.94
C LYS A 128 -14.23 -5.86 -13.72
N ARG A 129 -14.90 -6.11 -12.59
CA ARG A 129 -14.65 -5.38 -11.34
C ARG A 129 -13.28 -5.71 -10.74
N LEU A 130 -12.87 -6.97 -10.71
CA LEU A 130 -11.66 -7.39 -9.99
C LEU A 130 -10.36 -7.26 -10.80
N THR A 131 -10.44 -7.15 -12.13
CA THR A 131 -9.26 -7.19 -13.03
C THR A 131 -8.93 -5.87 -13.73
N LEU A 132 -9.85 -4.89 -13.73
CA LEU A 132 -9.56 -3.59 -14.31
C LEU A 132 -8.61 -2.81 -13.39
N SER A 133 -7.36 -2.63 -13.82
CA SER A 133 -6.67 -1.37 -13.55
C SER A 133 -7.62 -0.28 -14.02
N ALA A 134 -8.23 0.46 -13.11
CA ALA A 134 -9.14 1.51 -13.50
C ALA A 134 -8.30 2.54 -14.26
N ASP A 135 -8.50 2.63 -15.58
CA ASP A 135 -7.97 3.76 -16.34
C ASP A 135 -8.76 4.98 -15.91
N VAL A 136 -8.28 5.62 -14.86
CA VAL A 136 -8.85 6.82 -14.26
C VAL A 136 -8.31 8.09 -14.92
N GLY A 137 -7.63 7.93 -16.06
CA GLY A 137 -6.86 8.97 -16.72
C GLY A 137 -5.63 9.39 -15.92
N GLU A 138 -5.12 10.59 -16.20
CA GLU A 138 -3.99 11.15 -15.46
C GLU A 138 -4.39 11.47 -14.01
N VAL A 139 -3.77 10.76 -13.07
CA VAL A 139 -4.01 10.87 -11.63
C VAL A 139 -2.67 10.95 -10.89
N THR A 140 -2.65 11.73 -9.81
CA THR A 140 -1.55 11.74 -8.84
C THR A 140 -2.00 11.02 -7.57
N VAL A 141 -1.17 10.10 -7.09
CA VAL A 141 -1.36 9.50 -5.76
C VAL A 141 -0.56 10.27 -4.73
N ILE A 142 -1.15 10.52 -3.56
CA ILE A 142 -0.45 11.11 -2.40
C ILE A 142 -0.53 10.13 -1.24
N HIS A 143 0.62 9.80 -0.66
CA HIS A 143 0.70 9.12 0.63
C HIS A 143 0.89 10.15 1.75
N ILE A 144 -0.04 10.18 2.71
CA ILE A 144 0.09 10.96 3.94
C ILE A 144 0.70 10.06 5.02
N GLY A 145 1.99 10.23 5.29
CA GLY A 145 2.73 9.49 6.30
C GLY A 145 2.28 9.81 7.73
N ASN A 146 2.64 8.93 8.68
CA ASN A 146 2.23 9.03 10.08
C ASN A 146 2.66 10.34 10.76
N SER A 147 3.78 10.90 10.33
CA SER A 147 4.29 12.15 10.87
C SER A 147 3.44 13.36 10.48
N ALA A 148 2.70 13.31 9.36
CA ALA A 148 1.77 14.39 9.03
C ALA A 148 0.64 14.45 10.06
N SER A 149 0.30 13.30 10.67
CA SER A 149 -0.69 13.18 11.73
C SER A 149 -0.13 13.30 13.15
N SER A 150 1.19 13.46 13.35
CA SER A 150 1.73 13.74 14.69
C SER A 150 1.45 15.18 15.10
N PHE A 151 0.99 15.35 16.34
CA PHE A 151 0.42 16.56 16.92
C PHE A 151 1.39 17.75 17.11
N ASP A 152 2.66 17.63 16.70
CA ASP A 152 3.73 18.50 17.22
C ASP A 152 4.08 19.73 16.38
N ASP A 153 3.54 19.90 15.17
CA ASP A 153 3.92 21.04 14.32
C ASP A 153 2.87 22.15 14.33
N LYS A 154 2.83 22.93 15.43
CA LYS A 154 2.07 24.19 15.52
C LYS A 154 2.85 25.34 14.90
N TYR A 155 3.07 25.33 13.59
CA TYR A 155 3.61 26.49 12.89
C TYR A 155 2.47 27.28 12.22
N GLN A 156 2.37 28.58 12.48
CA GLN A 156 1.34 29.49 11.91
C GLN A 156 -0.14 29.18 12.27
N GLY A 157 -0.40 28.36 13.29
CA GLY A 157 -1.77 28.09 13.76
C GLY A 157 -2.56 27.07 12.95
N LEU A 158 -1.92 26.36 12.00
CA LEU A 158 -2.52 25.24 11.24
C LEU A 158 -1.61 24.00 11.36
N ASN A 159 -2.21 22.84 11.60
CA ASN A 159 -1.46 21.58 11.70
C ASN A 159 -0.93 21.14 10.32
N ASN A 160 0.22 20.47 10.25
CA ASN A 160 0.82 19.96 9.00
C ASN A 160 -0.18 19.16 8.13
N LEU A 161 -0.99 18.30 8.76
CA LEU A 161 -2.09 17.59 8.11
C LEU A 161 -3.12 18.52 7.48
N GLU A 162 -3.56 19.55 8.20
CA GLU A 162 -4.55 20.52 7.71
C GLU A 162 -4.01 21.26 6.50
N ARG A 163 -2.75 21.70 6.55
CA ARG A 163 -2.12 22.37 5.41
C ARG A 163 -2.01 21.45 4.20
N ALA A 164 -1.62 20.19 4.39
CA ALA A 164 -1.58 19.22 3.30
C ALA A 164 -2.97 19.02 2.66
N ILE A 165 -4.01 18.93 3.48
CA ILE A 165 -5.40 18.79 3.04
C ILE A 165 -5.85 20.02 2.24
N GLU A 166 -5.60 21.23 2.74
CA GLU A 166 -5.93 22.49 2.04
C GLU A 166 -5.30 22.54 0.64
N VAL A 167 -4.02 22.18 0.54
CA VAL A 167 -3.29 22.17 -0.73
C VAL A 167 -3.82 21.10 -1.69
N CYS A 168 -4.23 19.93 -1.17
CA CYS A 168 -4.89 18.90 -1.97
C CYS A 168 -6.26 19.37 -2.50
N ILE A 169 -7.06 20.05 -1.67
CA ILE A 169 -8.36 20.59 -2.06
C ILE A 169 -8.19 21.65 -3.15
N GLU A 170 -7.22 22.56 -3.01
CA GLU A 170 -6.97 23.59 -4.03
C GLU A 170 -6.48 22.96 -5.34
N HIS A 171 -5.56 21.99 -5.29
CA HIS A 171 -5.14 21.27 -6.48
C HIS A 171 -6.31 20.57 -7.20
N LYS A 172 -7.22 19.94 -6.45
CA LYS A 172 -8.46 19.35 -6.98
C LYS A 172 -9.36 20.41 -7.62
N ARG A 173 -9.48 21.61 -7.02
CA ARG A 173 -10.27 22.73 -7.54
C ARG A 173 -9.72 23.25 -8.87
N LEU A 174 -8.40 23.21 -9.04
CA LEU A 174 -7.69 23.54 -10.27
C LEU A 174 -7.76 22.43 -11.35
N GLY A 175 -8.58 21.40 -11.14
CA GLY A 175 -8.81 20.31 -12.10
C GLY A 175 -7.91 19.09 -11.90
N GLY A 176 -7.03 19.10 -10.90
CA GLY A 176 -6.23 17.94 -10.53
C GLY A 176 -7.11 16.74 -10.13
N LYS A 177 -6.62 15.53 -10.39
CA LYS A 177 -7.23 14.27 -9.95
C LYS A 177 -6.34 13.61 -8.93
N LEU A 178 -6.90 13.33 -7.77
CA LEU A 178 -6.13 12.86 -6.61
C LEU A 178 -6.73 11.59 -6.01
N ILE A 179 -5.83 10.66 -5.72
CA ILE A 179 -6.06 9.54 -4.82
C ILE A 179 -5.13 9.73 -3.62
N ILE A 180 -5.69 9.65 -2.43
CA ILE A 180 -4.93 9.78 -1.18
C ILE A 180 -4.94 8.45 -0.45
N THR A 181 -3.78 8.03 0.01
CA THR A 181 -3.58 6.91 0.93
C THR A 181 -2.84 7.40 2.17
N THR A 182 -2.87 6.64 3.26
CA THR A 182 -2.32 7.08 4.54
C THR A 182 -1.44 6.01 5.17
N GLY A 183 -0.58 6.44 6.08
CA GLY A 183 0.02 5.55 7.05
C GLY A 183 -1.01 4.97 8.03
N ASP A 184 -0.54 4.17 8.97
CA ASP A 184 -1.31 3.47 9.99
C ASP A 184 -1.44 4.24 11.32
N GLY A 185 -0.92 5.47 11.36
CA GLY A 185 -1.03 6.40 12.48
C GLY A 185 -0.40 5.91 13.78
N VAL A 186 -0.76 6.59 14.87
CA VAL A 186 -0.27 6.28 16.23
C VAL A 186 -0.63 4.85 16.65
N PHE A 187 -1.82 4.39 16.28
CA PHE A 187 -2.26 3.04 16.62
C PHE A 187 -1.41 1.97 15.93
N GLY A 188 -1.11 2.13 14.64
CA GLY A 188 -0.26 1.19 13.92
C GLY A 188 1.19 1.20 14.42
N GLU A 189 1.74 2.38 14.73
CA GLU A 189 3.05 2.49 15.38
C GLU A 189 3.10 1.76 16.72
N THR A 190 2.03 1.85 17.52
CA THR A 190 1.89 1.10 18.78
C THR A 190 1.93 -0.41 18.54
N GLN A 191 1.26 -0.91 17.49
CA GLN A 191 1.30 -2.33 17.14
C GLN A 191 2.69 -2.79 16.72
N ARG A 192 3.45 -1.96 15.99
CA ARG A 192 4.82 -2.29 15.57
C ARG A 192 5.81 -2.30 16.73
N ARG A 193 5.68 -1.36 17.67
CA ARG A 193 6.42 -1.38 18.93
C ARG A 193 6.10 -2.64 19.73
N TYR A 194 4.82 -2.99 19.86
CA TYR A 194 4.42 -4.22 20.54
C TYR A 194 5.08 -5.46 19.91
N LEU A 195 5.03 -5.61 18.58
CA LEU A 195 5.64 -6.75 17.89
C LEU A 195 7.16 -6.86 18.13
N ARG A 196 7.87 -5.73 18.13
CA ARG A 196 9.34 -5.69 18.34
C ARG A 196 9.77 -6.17 19.73
N HIS A 197 8.95 -5.91 20.75
CA HIS A 197 9.28 -6.21 22.14
C HIS A 197 8.59 -7.48 22.67
N HIS A 198 7.84 -8.20 21.83
CA HIS A 198 7.10 -9.38 22.25
C HIS A 198 7.95 -10.65 22.19
N GLU A 199 8.05 -11.37 23.30
CA GLU A 199 8.85 -12.61 23.43
C GLU A 199 8.47 -13.70 22.41
N ASN A 200 7.19 -13.74 22.01
CA ASN A 200 6.66 -14.69 21.01
C ASN A 200 6.17 -14.01 19.72
N ALA A 201 6.99 -13.14 19.11
CA ALA A 201 6.65 -12.37 17.91
C ALA A 201 6.04 -13.22 16.76
N GLY A 202 6.49 -14.46 16.57
CA GLY A 202 5.96 -15.37 15.56
C GLY A 202 4.47 -15.72 15.76
N SER A 203 4.03 -15.92 17.00
CA SER A 203 2.62 -16.23 17.33
C SER A 203 1.69 -15.01 17.18
N VAL A 204 2.22 -13.81 17.43
CA VAL A 204 1.44 -12.56 17.35
C VAL A 204 1.32 -12.05 15.92
N LYS A 205 2.24 -12.45 15.02
CA LYS A 205 2.31 -11.99 13.63
C LYS A 205 0.99 -12.18 12.86
N LYS A 206 0.24 -13.26 13.16
CA LYS A 206 -1.11 -13.48 12.58
C LYS A 206 -2.04 -12.31 12.88
N SER A 207 -2.15 -11.93 14.15
CA SER A 207 -3.02 -10.84 14.59
C SER A 207 -2.49 -9.47 14.16
N PHE A 208 -1.17 -9.33 14.02
CA PHE A 208 -0.51 -8.07 13.70
C PHE A 208 -0.95 -7.51 12.34
N ASN A 209 -0.96 -8.32 11.27
CA ASN A 209 -1.40 -7.86 9.95
C ASN A 209 -2.86 -7.39 9.98
N GLY A 210 -3.75 -8.11 10.68
CA GLY A 210 -5.13 -7.69 10.86
C GLY A 210 -5.25 -6.36 11.60
N ARG A 211 -4.44 -6.14 12.64
CA ARG A 211 -4.43 -4.87 13.40
C ARG A 211 -3.85 -3.71 12.60
N ILE A 212 -2.82 -3.92 11.79
CA ILE A 212 -2.27 -2.88 10.90
C ILE A 212 -3.30 -2.50 9.83
N LYS A 213 -4.01 -3.46 9.23
CA LYS A 213 -5.14 -3.18 8.30
C LYS A 213 -6.17 -2.25 8.95
N GLN A 214 -6.62 -2.61 10.16
CA GLN A 214 -7.57 -1.80 10.93
C GLN A 214 -7.01 -0.40 11.24
N ALA A 215 -5.73 -0.31 11.61
CA ALA A 215 -5.09 0.97 11.90
C ALA A 215 -5.08 1.91 10.69
N VAL A 216 -4.72 1.39 9.50
CA VAL A 216 -4.74 2.16 8.25
C VAL A 216 -6.16 2.62 7.91
N GLU A 217 -7.16 1.74 8.02
CA GLU A 217 -8.56 2.10 7.76
C GLU A 217 -9.08 3.18 8.70
N ILE A 218 -8.83 3.05 10.01
CA ILE A 218 -9.23 4.04 11.01
C ILE A 218 -8.56 5.37 10.71
N ASN A 219 -7.25 5.37 10.44
CA ASN A 219 -6.52 6.59 10.13
C ASN A 219 -7.03 7.26 8.86
N THR A 220 -7.28 6.48 7.80
CA THR A 220 -7.85 6.99 6.54
C THR A 220 -9.23 7.60 6.76
N LYS A 221 -10.08 6.96 7.58
CA LYS A 221 -11.42 7.50 7.93
C LYS A 221 -11.32 8.79 8.72
N ASN A 222 -10.40 8.88 9.69
CA ASN A 222 -10.18 10.09 10.47
C ASN A 222 -9.73 11.25 9.57
N ILE A 223 -8.78 11.00 8.67
CA ILE A 223 -8.31 12.00 7.70
C ILE A 223 -9.43 12.38 6.72
N TYR A 224 -10.23 11.42 6.24
CA TYR A 224 -11.39 11.67 5.38
C TYR A 224 -12.34 12.72 5.96
N LEU A 225 -12.63 12.65 7.27
CA LEU A 225 -13.54 13.60 7.93
C LEU A 225 -13.05 15.05 7.86
N LEU A 226 -11.74 15.28 7.73
CA LEU A 226 -11.15 16.60 7.64
C LEU A 226 -11.36 17.26 6.26
N PHE A 227 -11.68 16.50 5.22
CA PHE A 227 -11.93 17.03 3.87
C PHE A 227 -13.29 17.73 3.70
N LYS A 228 -14.16 17.72 4.72
CA LYS A 228 -15.44 18.48 4.76
C LYS A 228 -16.28 18.36 3.47
N GLY A 229 -16.34 17.16 2.89
CA GLY A 229 -17.13 16.86 1.69
C GLY A 229 -16.39 17.04 0.35
N ALA A 230 -15.15 17.52 0.33
CA ALA A 230 -14.33 17.57 -0.89
C ALA A 230 -13.83 16.18 -1.35
N ALA A 231 -13.94 15.18 -0.47
CA ALA A 231 -13.43 13.84 -0.71
C ALA A 231 -14.50 12.76 -0.52
N GLN A 232 -14.19 11.54 -0.98
CA GLN A 232 -14.97 10.33 -0.80
C GLN A 232 -14.06 9.22 -0.29
N TYR A 233 -14.45 8.62 0.84
CA TYR A 233 -13.80 7.40 1.33
C TYR A 233 -14.19 6.22 0.44
N ILE A 234 -13.19 5.44 0.03
CA ILE A 234 -13.35 4.24 -0.77
C ILE A 234 -12.94 3.06 0.09
N SER A 235 -13.90 2.19 0.38
CA SER A 235 -13.65 0.98 1.13
C SER A 235 -12.76 0.02 0.33
N PRO A 236 -11.89 -0.80 0.95
CA PRO A 236 -11.01 -1.72 0.22
C PRO A 236 -11.70 -2.76 -0.65
N ASP A 237 -12.98 -3.05 -0.41
CA ASP A 237 -13.86 -3.92 -1.20
C ASP A 237 -14.61 -3.19 -2.33
N ASP A 238 -14.53 -1.86 -2.37
CA ASP A 238 -15.29 -0.99 -3.27
C ASP A 238 -14.39 -0.13 -4.17
N PHE A 239 -13.12 -0.54 -4.31
CA PHE A 239 -12.08 0.14 -5.09
C PHE A 239 -12.45 0.39 -6.55
N VAL A 240 -13.35 -0.43 -7.10
CA VAL A 240 -13.88 -0.31 -8.46
C VAL A 240 -14.72 0.95 -8.70
N ARG A 241 -15.16 1.62 -7.63
CA ARG A 241 -15.88 2.89 -7.74
C ARG A 241 -14.98 4.07 -8.09
N VAL A 242 -13.66 3.92 -8.02
CA VAL A 242 -12.74 4.97 -8.42
C VAL A 242 -12.71 5.05 -9.94
N SER A 243 -13.40 6.05 -10.48
CA SER A 243 -13.50 6.33 -11.92
C SER A 243 -12.97 7.73 -12.24
N ASP A 244 -12.70 7.98 -13.52
CA ASP A 244 -12.40 9.33 -14.01
C ASP A 244 -13.48 10.35 -13.62
N GLU A 245 -14.76 9.96 -13.71
CA GLU A 245 -15.89 10.80 -13.31
C GLU A 245 -15.90 11.11 -11.81
N LEU A 246 -15.59 10.11 -10.96
CA LEU A 246 -15.43 10.34 -9.53
C LEU A 246 -14.30 11.35 -9.29
N LEU A 247 -13.14 11.13 -9.89
CA LEU A 247 -11.95 11.96 -9.67
C LEU A 247 -12.06 13.37 -10.25
N LYS A 248 -12.98 13.60 -11.21
CA LYS A 248 -13.36 14.95 -11.65
C LYS A 248 -14.07 15.72 -10.54
N ASN A 249 -14.84 15.04 -9.70
CA ASN A 249 -15.73 15.67 -8.70
C ASN A 249 -15.20 15.61 -7.26
N LYS A 250 -14.46 14.57 -6.90
CA LYS A 250 -14.02 14.27 -5.53
C LYS A 250 -12.56 13.85 -5.50
N ILE A 251 -11.94 14.01 -4.33
CA ILE A 251 -10.69 13.33 -3.98
C ILE A 251 -11.04 11.93 -3.46
N ALA A 252 -10.40 10.87 -3.96
CA ALA A 252 -10.64 9.53 -3.45
C ALA A 252 -9.67 9.21 -2.31
N LEU A 253 -10.16 8.83 -1.13
CA LEU A 253 -9.32 8.30 -0.04
C LEU A 253 -9.40 6.78 -0.03
N VAL A 254 -8.28 6.14 -0.32
CA VAL A 254 -8.13 4.69 -0.43
C VAL A 254 -7.14 4.21 0.64
N PRO A 255 -7.57 3.42 1.63
CA PRO A 255 -6.70 3.04 2.75
C PRO A 255 -5.52 2.17 2.31
N PHE A 256 -5.75 1.19 1.43
CA PHE A 256 -4.71 0.31 0.92
C PHE A 256 -5.11 -0.25 -0.46
N PRO A 257 -4.16 -0.82 -1.24
CA PRO A 257 -4.48 -1.44 -2.52
C PRO A 257 -5.62 -2.46 -2.44
N PRO A 258 -6.33 -2.69 -3.55
CA PRO A 258 -7.29 -3.79 -3.62
C PRO A 258 -6.66 -5.11 -3.17
N VAL A 259 -7.39 -5.93 -2.42
CA VAL A 259 -6.87 -7.21 -1.92
C VAL A 259 -6.35 -8.16 -3.01
N PRO A 260 -6.96 -8.24 -4.22
CA PRO A 260 -6.36 -9.00 -5.32
C PRO A 260 -4.94 -8.53 -5.68
N VAL A 261 -4.63 -7.23 -5.57
CA VAL A 261 -3.28 -6.69 -5.79
C VAL A 261 -2.30 -7.17 -4.72
N TYR A 262 -2.75 -7.24 -3.46
CA TYR A 262 -1.96 -7.82 -2.37
C TYR A 262 -1.62 -9.28 -2.60
N ARG A 263 -2.61 -10.08 -3.03
CA ARG A 263 -2.43 -11.51 -3.31
C ARG A 263 -1.48 -11.71 -4.47
N LYS A 264 -1.69 -10.98 -5.57
CA LYS A 264 -0.89 -11.09 -6.80
C LYS A 264 0.57 -10.78 -6.59
N TYR A 265 0.88 -9.74 -5.81
CA TYR A 265 2.27 -9.28 -5.65
C TYR A 265 2.87 -9.57 -4.28
N ASN A 266 2.20 -10.38 -3.45
CA ASN A 266 2.58 -10.70 -2.08
C ASN A 266 3.02 -9.46 -1.28
N ILE A 267 2.23 -8.39 -1.38
CA ILE A 267 2.58 -7.08 -0.81
C ILE A 267 2.54 -7.19 0.71
N PRO A 268 3.59 -6.74 1.41
CA PRO A 268 3.60 -6.74 2.86
C PRO A 268 2.68 -5.64 3.44
N PHE A 269 2.02 -5.92 4.56
CA PHE A 269 1.25 -4.90 5.28
C PHE A 269 2.09 -4.03 6.21
N ASP A 270 3.33 -4.39 6.50
CA ASP A 270 4.21 -3.61 7.38
C ASP A 270 4.98 -2.50 6.64
N ASP A 271 4.95 -2.47 5.30
CA ASP A 271 5.66 -1.46 4.48
C ASP A 271 4.69 -0.46 3.82
N PRO A 272 4.54 0.78 4.35
CA PRO A 272 3.64 1.80 3.79
C PRO A 272 4.03 2.29 2.40
N ALA A 273 5.32 2.25 2.08
CA ALA A 273 5.83 2.72 0.80
C ALA A 273 5.48 1.75 -0.32
N VAL A 274 5.70 0.44 -0.11
CA VAL A 274 5.27 -0.60 -1.09
C VAL A 274 3.76 -0.54 -1.31
N ARG A 275 2.95 -0.31 -0.26
CA ARG A 275 1.50 -0.11 -0.40
C ARG A 275 1.16 1.08 -1.27
N SER A 276 1.85 2.21 -1.09
CA SER A 276 1.57 3.43 -1.84
C SER A 276 1.98 3.31 -3.31
N ILE A 277 3.12 2.66 -3.57
CA ILE A 277 3.60 2.35 -4.92
C ILE A 277 2.62 1.41 -5.63
N SER A 278 2.13 0.38 -4.95
CA SER A 278 1.17 -0.56 -5.53
C SER A 278 -0.22 0.05 -5.79
N ILE A 279 -0.72 0.95 -4.94
CA ILE A 279 -1.92 1.77 -5.25
C ILE A 279 -1.68 2.56 -6.53
N SER A 280 -0.51 3.22 -6.61
CA SER A 280 -0.15 4.06 -7.75
C SER A 280 -0.11 3.25 -9.04
N GLU A 281 0.48 2.06 -9.03
CA GLU A 281 0.48 1.18 -10.18
C GLU A 281 -0.92 0.68 -10.53
N PHE A 282 -1.74 0.29 -9.54
CA PHE A 282 -3.09 -0.20 -9.77
C PHE A 282 -3.96 0.83 -10.52
N TYR A 283 -3.88 2.10 -10.13
CA TYR A 283 -4.57 3.21 -10.80
C TYR A 283 -3.77 3.84 -11.95
N ARG A 284 -2.67 3.22 -12.37
CA ARG A 284 -1.80 3.67 -13.46
C ARG A 284 -1.32 5.12 -13.31
N ALA A 285 -1.14 5.56 -12.07
CA ALA A 285 -0.63 6.88 -11.76
C ALA A 285 0.82 7.00 -12.23
N LYS A 286 1.16 8.11 -12.90
CA LYS A 286 2.54 8.40 -13.31
C LYS A 286 3.39 8.92 -12.15
N ARG A 287 2.74 9.48 -11.13
CA ARG A 287 3.39 10.14 -9.99
C ARG A 287 2.79 9.66 -8.67
N LEU A 288 3.70 9.35 -7.75
CA LEU A 288 3.41 9.20 -6.33
C LEU A 288 4.09 10.33 -5.57
N ILE A 289 3.34 11.09 -4.77
CA ILE A 289 3.87 12.05 -3.81
C ILE A 289 3.82 11.40 -2.43
N ILE A 290 4.94 11.34 -1.72
CA ILE A 290 4.98 10.82 -0.35
C ILE A 290 5.26 11.98 0.59
N LEU A 291 4.28 12.29 1.44
CA LEU A 291 4.43 13.23 2.55
C LEU A 291 4.88 12.48 3.78
N GLY A 292 6.00 12.87 4.36
CA GLY A 292 6.41 12.29 5.63
C GLY A 292 7.63 12.98 6.22
N ASP A 293 8.03 12.46 7.37
CA ASP A 293 9.18 12.95 8.11
C ASP A 293 10.45 12.42 7.43
N ILE A 294 10.93 13.19 6.47
CA ILE A 294 12.35 13.20 6.15
C ILE A 294 12.88 14.50 6.73
N ALA A 295 13.49 14.39 7.91
CA ALA A 295 14.06 15.54 8.60
C ALA A 295 14.89 16.41 7.66
N GLY A 296 14.70 17.72 7.70
CA GLY A 296 15.57 18.63 6.94
C GLY A 296 15.30 18.77 5.45
N GLY A 297 14.37 18.02 4.88
CA GLY A 297 14.01 18.14 3.47
C GLY A 297 15.04 17.61 2.51
N GLY A 298 15.36 16.33 2.69
CA GLY A 298 16.08 15.54 1.70
C GLY A 298 16.18 14.09 2.14
N LEU A 299 16.53 13.20 1.21
CA LEU A 299 16.93 11.85 1.55
C LEU A 299 18.42 11.87 1.93
N TYR A 300 18.82 11.17 2.99
CA TYR A 300 20.21 11.15 3.45
C TYR A 300 20.90 9.84 3.08
N SER A 301 22.24 9.82 3.14
CA SER A 301 23.01 8.58 2.99
C SER A 301 22.94 7.68 4.22
N TYR A 302 22.74 8.25 5.42
CA TYR A 302 22.55 7.54 6.68
C TYR A 302 21.71 8.36 7.67
N ASP A 303 21.35 7.74 8.80
CA ASP A 303 20.48 8.28 9.85
C ASP A 303 20.77 9.75 10.21
N HIS A 304 19.80 10.60 9.92
CA HIS A 304 19.85 12.02 10.23
C HIS A 304 19.71 12.29 11.74
N HIS A 305 19.20 11.34 12.55
CA HIS A 305 19.17 11.43 14.01
C HIS A 305 20.44 10.91 14.69
N LYS A 306 21.39 10.32 13.96
CA LYS A 306 22.63 9.82 14.56
C LYS A 306 23.35 10.94 15.29
N GLY A 307 23.49 10.81 16.62
CA GLY A 307 24.11 11.81 17.50
C GLY A 307 23.17 12.82 18.15
N PHE A 308 21.86 12.80 17.82
CA PHE A 308 20.88 13.78 18.30
C PHE A 308 20.73 13.79 19.84
N GLU A 309 20.75 12.62 20.47
CA GLU A 309 20.69 12.48 21.94
C GLU A 309 21.90 13.12 22.66
N GLY A 310 23.04 13.24 21.97
CA GLY A 310 24.25 13.86 22.48
C GLY A 310 24.29 15.39 22.38
N GLY A 311 23.20 16.03 21.97
CA GLY A 311 23.09 17.47 21.77
C GLY A 311 23.68 17.97 20.45
N ALA A 312 23.52 19.28 20.18
CA ALA A 312 23.78 19.86 18.86
C ALA A 312 25.22 19.68 18.34
N GLU A 313 26.24 19.75 19.21
CA GLU A 313 27.65 19.59 18.79
C GLU A 313 27.99 18.16 18.39
N THR A 314 27.64 17.19 19.24
CA THR A 314 27.74 15.75 18.93
C THR A 314 27.00 15.44 17.64
N TRP A 315 25.83 16.03 17.49
CA TRP A 315 25.00 15.82 16.33
C TRP A 315 25.62 16.38 15.04
N LEU A 316 26.11 17.63 15.05
CA LEU A 316 26.83 18.22 13.92
C LEU A 316 28.05 17.40 13.50
N MET A 317 28.78 16.86 14.48
CA MET A 317 29.96 16.03 14.24
C MET A 317 29.60 14.69 13.59
N GLU A 318 28.52 14.04 14.02
CA GLU A 318 28.03 12.79 13.43
C GLU A 318 27.44 12.96 12.03
N GLN A 319 26.93 14.16 11.72
CA GLN A 319 26.32 14.49 10.42
C GLN A 319 27.32 15.07 9.41
N LYS A 320 28.59 15.27 9.78
CA LYS A 320 29.59 15.96 8.94
C LYS A 320 29.85 15.28 7.59
N ASP A 321 29.73 13.95 7.55
CA ASP A 321 29.99 13.12 6.37
C ASP A 321 28.68 12.65 5.70
N ASN A 322 27.52 13.15 6.16
CA ASN A 322 26.23 12.75 5.62
C ASN A 322 25.99 13.44 4.27
N ILE A 323 25.48 12.69 3.31
CA ILE A 323 25.15 13.18 1.97
C ILE A 323 23.65 13.38 1.89
N ILE A 324 23.24 14.59 1.52
CA ILE A 324 21.85 14.89 1.17
C ILE A 324 21.64 14.69 -0.34
N TYR A 325 20.79 13.76 -0.72
CA TYR A 325 20.33 13.59 -2.09
C TYR A 325 19.36 14.73 -2.43
N LYS A 326 19.62 15.49 -3.51
CA LYS A 326 18.80 16.63 -3.94
C LYS A 326 18.31 16.48 -5.37
N ASN A 327 17.26 17.25 -5.69
CA ASN A 327 16.68 17.44 -7.01
C ASN A 327 16.08 16.17 -7.62
N THR A 328 16.90 15.32 -8.18
CA THR A 328 16.48 14.18 -8.98
C THR A 328 17.52 13.07 -8.89
N ILE A 329 17.08 11.87 -8.55
CA ILE A 329 17.91 10.67 -8.45
C ILE A 329 17.26 9.52 -9.21
N LEU A 330 18.07 8.68 -9.84
CA LEU A 330 17.57 7.42 -10.41
C LEU A 330 17.37 6.40 -9.29
N ALA A 331 16.25 5.68 -9.34
CA ALA A 331 15.93 4.64 -8.35
C ALA A 331 17.03 3.56 -8.25
N SER A 332 17.71 3.23 -9.36
CA SER A 332 18.85 2.29 -9.36
C SER A 332 20.02 2.77 -8.50
N GLY A 333 20.35 4.07 -8.58
CA GLY A 333 21.41 4.67 -7.77
C GLY A 333 21.11 4.66 -6.27
N LEU A 334 19.83 4.49 -5.88
CA LEU A 334 19.49 4.30 -4.46
C LEU A 334 19.81 2.89 -3.96
N LEU A 335 19.78 1.87 -4.82
CA LEU A 335 20.12 0.48 -4.46
C LEU A 335 21.62 0.23 -4.42
N GLU A 336 22.40 0.82 -5.33
CA GLU A 336 23.86 0.61 -5.44
C GLU A 336 24.64 1.11 -4.21
N GLY A 337 24.08 2.05 -3.45
CA GLY A 337 24.68 2.60 -2.22
C GLY A 337 24.20 1.95 -0.92
N TYR A 338 23.60 0.76 -0.95
CA TYR A 338 23.00 0.10 0.22
C TYR A 338 23.88 -1.04 0.75
N ASN A 339 24.42 -0.89 1.96
CA ASN A 339 25.30 -1.89 2.60
C ASN A 339 24.60 -2.78 3.65
N GLY A 340 23.27 -2.91 3.59
CA GLY A 340 22.55 -4.02 4.19
C GLY A 340 22.40 -4.06 5.71
N THR A 341 22.86 -3.08 6.49
CA THR A 341 22.73 -3.12 7.97
C THR A 341 21.86 -2.05 8.60
N ASP A 342 21.63 -0.91 7.95
CA ASP A 342 20.74 0.14 8.46
C ASP A 342 20.07 0.85 7.28
N ALA A 343 18.80 1.22 7.44
CA ALA A 343 18.13 2.08 6.47
C ALA A 343 18.97 3.37 6.27
N LYS A 344 18.86 4.00 5.10
CA LYS A 344 19.54 5.27 4.80
C LYS A 344 19.14 6.42 5.75
N ASP A 345 18.19 6.20 6.65
CA ASP A 345 17.76 7.09 7.74
C ASP A 345 17.74 6.40 9.13
N GLY A 346 18.37 5.22 9.30
CA GLY A 346 18.54 4.50 10.58
C GLY A 346 17.27 4.05 11.31
N LYS A 347 16.09 4.37 10.80
CA LYS A 347 14.82 3.95 11.40
C LYS A 347 14.25 2.79 10.59
N GLY A 348 13.78 1.75 11.27
CA GLY A 348 13.02 0.63 10.66
C GLY A 348 11.68 1.03 10.01
N TYR A 349 11.45 2.33 9.79
CA TYR A 349 10.25 2.95 9.22
C TYR A 349 10.60 3.99 8.16
N SER A 350 11.63 3.71 7.36
CA SER A 350 12.05 4.62 6.30
C SER A 350 10.90 4.96 5.34
N LEU A 351 10.84 6.20 4.88
CA LEU A 351 9.83 6.63 3.90
C LEU A 351 9.89 5.81 2.61
N LEU A 352 11.07 5.29 2.24
CA LEU A 352 11.30 4.41 1.10
C LEU A 352 12.35 3.35 1.46
N THR A 353 11.89 2.15 1.76
CA THR A 353 12.74 0.99 2.04
C THR A 353 13.43 0.49 0.76
N GLU A 354 14.50 -0.29 0.88
CA GLU A 354 15.08 -1.03 -0.26
C GLU A 354 14.00 -1.84 -0.98
N ARG A 355 13.14 -2.52 -0.20
CA ARG A 355 12.00 -3.28 -0.71
C ARG A 355 11.04 -2.41 -1.55
N ALA A 356 10.76 -1.18 -1.12
CA ALA A 356 9.93 -0.25 -1.87
C ALA A 356 10.58 0.18 -3.18
N ILE A 357 11.89 0.46 -3.18
CA ILE A 357 12.64 0.81 -4.39
C ILE A 357 12.71 -0.37 -5.37
N SER A 358 13.00 -1.58 -4.89
CA SER A 358 13.00 -2.79 -5.72
C SER A 358 11.61 -3.06 -6.29
N TYR A 359 10.56 -2.94 -5.48
CA TYR A 359 9.18 -3.07 -5.95
C TYR A 359 8.85 -2.03 -7.04
N PHE A 360 9.27 -0.76 -6.84
CA PHE A 360 9.11 0.29 -7.84
C PHE A 360 9.77 -0.09 -9.17
N LEU A 361 11.02 -0.57 -9.13
CA LEU A 361 11.76 -0.93 -10.33
C LEU A 361 11.21 -2.18 -11.04
N GLU A 362 10.82 -3.19 -10.28
CA GLU A 362 10.50 -4.53 -10.80
C GLU A 362 9.02 -4.74 -11.11
N LYS A 363 8.11 -4.14 -10.32
CA LYS A 363 6.68 -4.51 -10.30
C LYS A 363 5.75 -3.40 -10.79
N THR A 364 6.26 -2.21 -11.04
CA THR A 364 5.46 -1.13 -11.65
C THR A 364 5.70 -1.09 -13.15
N GLU A 365 4.81 -0.46 -13.92
CA GLU A 365 4.98 -0.15 -15.34
C GLU A 365 4.56 1.30 -15.62
N SER A 366 3.50 1.75 -14.95
CA SER A 366 2.88 3.05 -15.15
C SER A 366 3.53 4.15 -14.31
N LEU A 367 4.01 3.81 -13.11
CA LEU A 367 4.65 4.77 -12.21
C LEU A 367 6.02 5.19 -12.76
N GLN A 368 6.22 6.49 -12.96
CA GLN A 368 7.44 7.07 -13.54
C GLN A 368 8.29 7.77 -12.49
N GLU A 369 7.65 8.39 -11.50
CA GLU A 369 8.34 9.15 -10.48
C GLU A 369 7.70 9.03 -9.09
N ILE A 370 8.56 9.04 -8.08
CA ILE A 370 8.19 9.22 -6.67
C ILE A 370 8.76 10.55 -6.22
N VAL A 371 7.92 11.45 -5.73
CA VAL A 371 8.31 12.75 -5.19
C VAL A 371 8.15 12.68 -3.68
N VAL A 372 9.24 12.75 -2.93
CA VAL A 372 9.17 12.74 -1.48
C VAL A 372 9.18 14.17 -0.96
N VAL A 373 8.14 14.55 -0.22
CA VAL A 373 7.94 15.90 0.31
C VAL A 373 8.06 15.86 1.85
N PRO A 374 9.05 16.55 2.43
CA PRO A 374 9.25 16.61 3.87
C PRO A 374 8.19 17.48 4.54
N ILE A 375 7.79 17.13 5.76
CA ILE A 375 6.84 17.91 6.56
C ILE A 375 7.48 18.62 7.76
N ASP A 376 8.63 18.14 8.22
CA ASP A 376 9.37 18.70 9.35
C ASP A 376 10.82 18.96 8.93
N PRO A 377 11.10 20.10 8.29
CA PRO A 377 12.47 20.46 8.00
C PRO A 377 13.24 20.76 9.29
N HIS A 378 12.61 21.17 10.40
CA HIS A 378 13.30 21.79 11.53
C HIS A 378 14.27 20.87 12.24
N GLN A 379 14.04 19.56 12.23
CA GLN A 379 14.96 18.61 12.83
C GLN A 379 16.40 18.93 12.38
N MET A 380 16.69 18.96 11.06
CA MET A 380 18.03 19.27 10.51
C MET A 380 18.39 20.74 10.42
N PHE A 381 17.63 21.64 11.01
CA PHE A 381 17.99 23.06 11.04
C PHE A 381 18.35 23.43 12.47
N VAL A 382 19.54 23.99 12.64
CA VAL A 382 19.97 24.53 13.94
C VAL A 382 19.87 26.04 13.90
N ARG A 383 19.48 26.64 15.03
CA ARG A 383 19.44 28.09 15.15
C ARG A 383 20.87 28.62 14.98
N ASP A 384 21.07 29.50 14.00
CA ASP A 384 22.32 30.21 13.83
C ASP A 384 22.25 31.49 14.68
N PRO A 385 23.05 31.60 15.76
CA PRO A 385 23.01 32.75 16.65
C PRO A 385 23.45 34.06 15.98
N ASP A 386 24.14 33.98 14.84
CA ASP A 386 24.67 35.14 14.12
C ASP A 386 23.69 35.71 13.07
N LEU A 387 22.53 35.10 12.88
CA LEU A 387 21.51 35.51 11.90
C LEU A 387 20.26 36.06 12.61
N SER A 388 19.64 37.11 12.06
CA SER A 388 18.41 37.74 12.58
C SER A 388 17.28 36.72 12.76
N GLU A 389 16.34 36.93 13.69
CA GLU A 389 15.30 35.95 14.08
C GLU A 389 14.51 35.32 12.91
N GLU A 390 14.26 36.05 11.82
CA GLU A 390 13.55 35.53 10.64
C GLU A 390 14.43 34.69 9.68
N LEU A 391 15.75 34.77 9.79
CA LEU A 391 16.76 34.08 8.95
C LEU A 391 17.61 33.09 9.76
N GLY A 392 17.31 32.91 11.04
CA GLY A 392 18.16 32.30 12.05
C GLY A 392 18.32 30.79 11.99
N TRP A 393 18.13 30.11 10.86
CA TRP A 393 18.17 28.64 10.80
C TRP A 393 19.06 28.18 9.65
N ARG A 394 20.11 27.43 9.98
CA ARG A 394 21.02 26.80 9.02
C ARG A 394 20.81 25.30 9.00
N HIS A 395 20.81 24.69 7.82
CA HIS A 395 20.72 23.25 7.72
C HIS A 395 22.05 22.58 8.10
N VAL A 396 21.99 21.52 8.90
CA VAL A 396 23.13 20.81 9.52
C VAL A 396 24.11 20.24 8.49
N VAL A 397 23.59 19.59 7.44
CA VAL A 397 24.42 19.01 6.36
C VAL A 397 24.76 20.03 5.26
N ASN A 398 23.77 20.78 4.76
CA ASN A 398 23.96 21.74 3.67
C ASN A 398 23.59 23.16 4.11
N LYS A 399 24.58 23.94 4.54
CA LYS A 399 24.39 25.28 5.14
C LYS A 399 23.66 26.30 4.25
N ASP A 400 23.67 26.10 2.93
CA ASP A 400 23.02 26.98 1.96
C ASP A 400 21.53 26.65 1.74
N LEU A 401 21.05 25.54 2.30
CA LEU A 401 19.66 25.12 2.18
C LEU A 401 18.77 26.03 3.05
N LYS A 402 17.90 26.80 2.40
CA LYS A 402 16.92 27.69 3.07
C LYS A 402 15.71 26.90 3.56
N PHE A 403 14.87 27.46 4.41
CA PHE A 403 13.58 26.82 4.73
C PHE A 403 12.51 27.12 3.65
N ILE A 404 11.68 26.13 3.28
CA ILE A 404 10.46 26.35 2.50
C ILE A 404 9.25 25.72 3.20
N SER A 405 8.15 26.48 3.27
CA SER A 405 6.88 26.03 3.83
C SER A 405 6.32 24.80 3.10
N LEU A 406 5.72 23.86 3.83
CA LEU A 406 5.06 22.65 3.29
C LEU A 406 4.13 22.95 2.10
N GLN A 407 3.36 24.05 2.15
CA GLN A 407 2.49 24.48 1.06
C GLN A 407 3.24 24.61 -0.27
N LYS A 408 4.29 25.43 -0.31
CA LYS A 408 5.10 25.65 -1.51
C LYS A 408 5.76 24.36 -2.00
N GLN A 409 6.17 23.48 -1.09
CA GLN A 409 6.77 22.19 -1.46
C GLN A 409 5.75 21.28 -2.16
N LEU A 410 4.55 21.17 -1.60
CA LEU A 410 3.45 20.40 -2.19
C LEU A 410 2.96 20.97 -3.52
N GLU A 411 2.80 22.29 -3.61
CA GLU A 411 2.45 22.98 -4.85
C GLU A 411 3.49 22.74 -5.95
N GLY A 412 4.78 22.74 -5.60
CA GLY A 412 5.86 22.35 -6.49
C GLY A 412 5.76 20.88 -6.91
N ALA A 413 5.53 19.97 -5.97
CA ALA A 413 5.41 18.54 -6.23
C ALA A 413 4.28 18.21 -7.23
N PHE A 414 3.16 18.93 -7.15
CA PHE A 414 2.08 18.80 -8.13
C PHE A 414 2.47 19.26 -9.54
N LYS A 415 3.37 20.23 -9.65
CA LYS A 415 3.94 20.70 -10.93
C LYS A 415 5.09 19.83 -11.42
N GLY A 416 5.46 18.78 -10.67
CA GLY A 416 6.63 17.96 -10.95
C GLY A 416 7.95 18.64 -10.58
N GLU A 417 7.89 19.77 -9.88
CA GLU A 417 9.00 20.46 -9.26
C GLU A 417 9.27 19.85 -7.89
N CYS A 418 10.52 19.92 -7.43
CA CYS A 418 10.90 19.33 -6.16
C CYS A 418 11.94 20.22 -5.48
N PRO A 419 11.56 21.43 -5.04
CA PRO A 419 12.53 22.41 -4.56
C PRO A 419 13.24 21.96 -3.27
N TYR A 420 12.61 21.07 -2.49
CA TYR A 420 13.07 20.57 -1.18
C TYR A 420 12.90 19.06 -0.98
N GLY A 421 12.30 18.39 -1.95
CA GLY A 421 12.13 16.95 -1.87
C GLY A 421 13.19 16.23 -2.66
N VAL A 422 12.99 14.92 -2.77
CA VAL A 422 13.73 14.09 -3.73
C VAL A 422 12.76 13.57 -4.77
N LYS A 423 13.07 13.85 -6.03
CA LYS A 423 12.40 13.23 -7.17
C LYS A 423 13.15 11.96 -7.54
N ILE A 424 12.53 10.82 -7.35
CA ILE A 424 13.10 9.52 -7.67
C ILE A 424 12.50 9.08 -8.99
N LEU A 425 13.35 8.99 -10.00
CA LEU A 425 12.95 8.60 -11.35
C LEU A 425 13.19 7.12 -11.58
N ARG A 426 12.27 6.51 -12.31
CA ARG A 426 12.53 5.21 -12.90
C ARG A 426 13.51 5.35 -14.08
N PRO A 427 14.54 4.49 -14.20
CA PRO A 427 15.38 4.45 -15.39
C PRO A 427 14.55 4.09 -16.63
N TYR A 428 14.96 4.57 -17.80
CA TYR A 428 14.27 4.26 -19.05
C TYR A 428 14.29 2.74 -19.33
N PRO A 429 13.29 2.18 -20.04
CA PRO A 429 13.23 0.75 -20.31
C PRO A 429 14.48 0.15 -20.97
N SER A 430 15.25 0.96 -21.71
CA SER A 430 16.53 0.59 -22.32
C SER A 430 17.68 0.42 -21.33
N GLU A 431 17.51 0.87 -20.09
CA GLU A 431 18.51 0.90 -19.02
C GLU A 431 18.12 -0.01 -17.85
N LYS A 432 17.22 -0.99 -18.04
CA LYS A 432 16.94 -1.98 -16.98
C LYS A 432 18.27 -2.60 -16.54
N PRO A 433 18.73 -2.37 -15.30
CA PRO A 433 19.89 -3.06 -14.80
C PRO A 433 19.56 -4.56 -14.84
N ARG A 434 20.49 -5.38 -15.33
CA ARG A 434 20.45 -6.82 -15.09
C ARG A 434 20.69 -7.00 -13.61
N ILE A 435 19.63 -6.93 -12.81
CA ILE A 435 19.65 -7.46 -11.45
C ILE A 435 19.71 -8.97 -11.66
N GLU A 436 20.91 -9.54 -11.54
CA GLU A 436 21.07 -10.98 -11.51
C GLU A 436 20.26 -11.50 -10.33
N GLU A 437 19.21 -12.28 -10.61
CA GLU A 437 18.46 -13.00 -9.59
C GLU A 437 19.45 -13.93 -8.86
N LYS A 438 20.01 -13.46 -7.74
CA LYS A 438 20.64 -14.35 -6.77
C LYS A 438 19.51 -15.19 -6.17
N THR A 439 19.23 -16.32 -6.80
CA THR A 439 18.35 -17.35 -6.25
C THR A 439 18.77 -17.67 -4.81
N ASP A 440 17.81 -17.93 -3.91
CA ASP A 440 18.04 -18.21 -2.49
C ASP A 440 19.07 -19.33 -2.22
N HIS A 441 19.38 -20.15 -3.24
CA HIS A 441 20.43 -21.17 -3.18
C HIS A 441 21.88 -20.62 -3.28
N GLN A 442 22.09 -19.40 -3.78
CA GLN A 442 23.41 -18.78 -3.84
C GLN A 442 23.83 -18.14 -2.51
N ILE A 443 22.89 -17.55 -1.76
CA ILE A 443 23.19 -16.94 -0.44
C ILE A 443 23.59 -18.03 0.58
N ILE A 444 22.97 -19.20 0.52
CA ILE A 444 23.31 -20.33 1.42
C ILE A 444 24.68 -20.95 1.10
N ARG A 445 25.16 -20.85 -0.16
CA ARG A 445 26.47 -21.42 -0.55
C ARG A 445 27.66 -20.54 -0.17
N GLU A 446 27.51 -19.21 -0.18
CA GLU A 446 28.61 -18.30 0.19
C GLU A 446 28.91 -18.32 1.71
N ASP A 447 27.88 -18.48 2.55
CA ASP A 447 28.04 -18.53 4.02
C ASP A 447 28.59 -19.86 4.54
N ILE A 448 28.39 -20.97 3.81
CA ILE A 448 28.94 -22.28 4.19
C ILE A 448 30.42 -22.39 3.80
N PHE A 449 30.84 -21.77 2.70
CA PHE A 449 32.24 -21.83 2.27
C PHE A 449 33.18 -20.98 3.15
N LYS A 450 32.72 -19.86 3.71
CA LYS A 450 33.52 -19.03 4.63
C LYS A 450 33.69 -19.60 6.04
N LYS A 451 32.94 -20.65 6.40
CA LYS A 451 33.07 -21.33 7.70
C LYS A 451 33.84 -22.65 7.64
N ILE A 452 34.24 -23.10 6.45
CA ILE A 452 34.89 -24.40 6.26
C ILE A 452 36.31 -24.28 5.66
N PHE A 453 36.74 -23.10 5.21
CA PHE A 453 38.10 -22.86 4.72
C PHE A 453 38.79 -21.68 5.42
#